data_AF-A0A7K4P7H2-F1
#
_entry.id   AF-A0A7K4P7H2-F1
#
_cell.length_a   1.000
_cell.length_b   1.000
_cell.length_c   1.000
_cell.angle_alpha   90.00
_cell.angle_beta   90.00
_cell.angle_gamma   90.00
#
_symmetry.space_group_name_H-M   'P 1'
#
loop_
_entity.id
_entity.type
_entity.pdbx_description
1 polymer ?
#
loop_
_entity_poly.entity_id
_entity_poly.type
_entity_poly.pdbx_seq_one_letter_code
_entity_poly.pdbx_strand_id
1 'polypeptide(L)'
;MQTNIYQEIKNLEGDVLQTENAIKEFLGMNYDEGIKRSLRQLESNLRYLSILANGAPINKNEDRRIMDFLRIHYNHLRKLSVPS
;
A
#
# COMPACT_ATOMS: atom_id res chain seq x y z
N MET A 1 -15.37 17.20 7.34
CA MET A 1 -15.43 15.86 6.70
C MET A 1 -14.22 15.60 5.81
N GLN A 2 -13.77 16.51 4.93
CA GLN A 2 -12.56 16.33 4.10
C GLN A 2 -11.26 16.03 4.87
N THR A 3 -11.06 16.64 6.04
CA THR A 3 -9.84 16.43 6.88
C THR A 3 -9.65 14.97 7.30
N ASN A 4 -10.74 14.19 7.36
CA ASN A 4 -10.69 12.78 7.76
C ASN A 4 -10.11 11.91 6.63
N ILE A 5 -10.57 12.11 5.40
CA ILE A 5 -10.12 11.33 4.22
C ILE A 5 -8.62 11.55 3.96
N TYR A 6 -8.12 12.79 4.08
CA TYR A 6 -6.69 13.06 3.91
C TYR A 6 -5.82 12.37 4.97
N GLN A 7 -6.30 12.34 6.22
CA GLN A 7 -5.58 11.65 7.29
C GLN A 7 -5.63 10.13 7.08
N GLU A 8 -6.76 9.60 6.64
CA GLU A 8 -6.92 8.19 6.32
C GLU A 8 -6.00 7.75 5.17
N ILE A 9 -5.91 8.54 4.10
CA ILE A 9 -4.96 8.32 3.00
C ILE A 9 -3.53 8.28 3.52
N LYS A 10 -3.12 9.26 4.34
CA LYS A 10 -1.78 9.28 4.93
C LYS A 10 -1.49 8.07 5.82
N ASN A 11 -2.47 7.65 6.60
CA ASN A 11 -2.33 6.46 7.45
C ASN A 11 -2.13 5.21 6.58
N LEU A 12 -2.93 5.05 5.53
CA LEU A 12 -2.80 3.91 4.60
C LEU A 12 -1.45 3.89 3.86
N GLU A 13 -0.94 5.05 3.46
CA GLU A 13 0.40 5.13 2.86
C GLU A 13 1.48 4.73 3.87
N GLY A 14 1.34 5.15 5.13
CA GLY A 14 2.19 4.70 6.22
C GLY A 14 2.15 3.18 6.40
N ASP A 15 0.95 2.61 6.44
CA ASP A 15 0.73 1.17 6.60
C ASP A 15 1.30 0.37 5.42
N VAL A 16 1.18 0.87 4.19
CA VAL A 16 1.80 0.28 3.00
C VAL A 16 3.33 0.21 3.17
N LEU A 17 3.96 1.33 3.54
CA LEU A 17 5.42 1.38 3.71
C LEU A 17 5.91 0.48 4.85
N GLN A 18 5.19 0.45 5.98
CA GLN A 18 5.51 -0.44 7.09
C GLN A 18 5.35 -1.91 6.70
N THR A 19 4.28 -2.25 5.99
CA THR A 19 4.04 -3.63 5.54
C THR A 19 5.13 -4.09 4.55
N GLU A 20 5.56 -3.22 3.63
CA GLU A 20 6.67 -3.53 2.72
C GLU A 20 7.99 -3.78 3.45
N ASN A 21 8.29 -3.00 4.49
CA ASN A 21 9.48 -3.20 5.31
C ASN A 21 9.40 -4.53 6.08
N ALA A 22 8.24 -4.87 6.66
CA ALA A 22 8.02 -6.15 7.32
C ALA A 22 8.21 -7.34 6.35
N ILE A 23 7.76 -7.23 5.09
CA ILE A 23 8.00 -8.27 4.08
C ILE A 23 9.50 -8.46 3.85
N LYS A 24 10.28 -7.38 3.72
CA LYS A 24 11.73 -7.46 3.53
C LYS A 24 12.43 -8.10 4.73
N GLU A 25 12.01 -7.78 5.95
CA GLU A 25 12.53 -8.40 7.17
C GLU A 25 12.21 -9.91 7.20
N PHE A 26 10.96 -10.28 6.90
CA PHE A 26 10.56 -11.69 6.86
C PHE A 26 11.26 -12.49 5.76
N LEU A 27 11.54 -11.88 4.60
CA LEU A 27 12.38 -12.48 3.57
C LEU A 27 13.79 -12.77 4.09
N GLY A 28 14.40 -11.82 4.82
CA GLY A 28 15.71 -12.03 5.46
C GLY A 28 15.71 -13.14 6.52
N MET A 29 14.57 -13.43 7.12
CA MET A 29 14.39 -14.48 8.13
C MET A 29 13.87 -15.80 7.55
N ASN A 30 13.56 -15.87 6.25
CA ASN A 30 12.83 -16.98 5.62
C ASN A 30 11.51 -17.34 6.34
N TYR A 31 10.79 -16.32 6.83
CA TYR A 31 9.52 -16.52 7.55
C TYR A 31 8.31 -16.46 6.61
N ASP A 32 8.03 -17.59 5.95
CA ASP A 32 7.01 -17.71 4.90
C ASP A 32 5.59 -17.29 5.32
N GLU A 33 5.17 -17.64 6.53
CA GLU A 33 3.83 -17.26 7.02
C GLU A 33 3.71 -15.74 7.20
N GLY A 34 4.76 -15.11 7.72
CA GLY A 34 4.85 -13.66 7.85
C GLY A 34 4.80 -12.98 6.48
N ILE A 35 5.56 -13.50 5.51
CA ILE A 35 5.56 -13.00 4.13
C ILE A 35 4.14 -13.08 3.54
N LYS A 36 3.50 -14.25 3.58
CA LYS A 36 2.14 -14.45 3.03
C LYS A 36 1.11 -13.55 3.70
N ARG A 37 1.18 -13.37 5.01
CA ARG A 37 0.27 -12.50 5.76
C ARG A 37 0.46 -11.03 5.36
N SER A 38 1.70 -10.57 5.31
CA SER A 38 2.02 -9.19 4.96
C SER A 38 1.71 -8.86 3.50
N LEU A 39 1.92 -9.80 2.57
CA LEU A 39 1.52 -9.62 1.16
C LEU A 39 0.00 -9.39 1.00
N ARG A 40 -0.82 -10.16 1.72
CA ARG A 40 -2.28 -9.94 1.72
C ARG A 40 -2.67 -8.60 2.33
N GLN A 41 -2.00 -8.18 3.40
CA GLN A 41 -2.24 -6.87 4.01
C GLN A 41 -1.87 -5.73 3.04
N LEU A 42 -0.73 -5.85 2.37
CA LEU A 42 -0.26 -4.87 1.38
C LEU A 42 -1.26 -4.74 0.23
N GLU A 43 -1.72 -5.86 -0.33
CA GLU A 43 -2.75 -5.86 -1.38
C GLU A 43 -4.05 -5.18 -0.91
N SER A 44 -4.51 -5.50 0.30
CA SER A 44 -5.73 -4.91 0.87
C SER A 44 -5.61 -3.39 1.05
N ASN A 45 -4.50 -2.91 1.61
CA ASN A 45 -4.24 -1.49 1.82
C ASN A 45 -4.18 -0.73 0.49
N LEU A 46 -3.47 -1.26 -0.51
CA LEU A 46 -3.38 -0.65 -1.85
C LEU A 46 -4.75 -0.59 -2.53
N ARG A 47 -5.55 -1.66 -2.41
CA ARG A 47 -6.90 -1.69 -2.96
C ARG A 47 -7.79 -0.65 -2.28
N TYR A 48 -7.71 -0.51 -0.96
CA TYR A 48 -8.51 0.47 -0.24
C TYR A 48 -8.09 1.91 -0.56
N LEU A 49 -6.80 2.18 -0.63
CA LEU A 49 -6.27 3.47 -1.06
C LEU A 49 -6.72 3.84 -2.49
N SER A 50 -6.77 2.87 -3.40
CA SER A 50 -7.33 3.03 -4.75
C SER A 50 -8.81 3.45 -4.72
N ILE A 51 -9.63 2.83 -3.86
CA ILE A 51 -11.05 3.18 -3.72
C ILE A 51 -11.19 4.61 -3.20
N LEU A 52 -10.41 4.98 -2.19
CA LEU A 52 -10.42 6.34 -1.64
C LEU A 52 -9.98 7.38 -2.69
N ALA A 53 -8.92 7.09 -3.44
CA ALA A 53 -8.41 7.96 -4.50
C ALA A 53 -9.48 8.26 -5.57
N ASN A 54 -10.20 7.23 -6.03
CA ASN A 54 -11.20 7.36 -7.08
C ASN A 54 -12.57 7.87 -6.59
N GLY A 55 -12.90 7.66 -5.31
CA GLY A 55 -14.22 7.98 -4.75
C GLY A 55 -14.30 9.30 -3.99
N ALA A 56 -13.17 9.90 -3.61
CA ALA A 56 -13.16 11.11 -2.80
C ALA A 56 -13.01 12.39 -3.65
N PRO A 57 -13.59 13.53 -3.22
CA PRO A 57 -13.36 14.83 -3.83
C PRO A 57 -11.97 15.38 -3.41
N ILE A 58 -10.92 14.75 -3.93
CA ILE A 58 -9.52 15.15 -3.74
C ILE A 58 -9.12 16.11 -4.87
N ASN A 59 -8.20 17.05 -4.60
CA ASN A 59 -7.71 17.90 -5.69
C ASN A 59 -6.83 17.10 -6.66
N LYS A 60 -6.71 17.60 -7.90
CA LYS A 60 -5.99 16.93 -8.99
C LYS A 60 -4.51 16.66 -8.71
N ASN A 61 -3.85 17.50 -7.91
CA ASN A 61 -2.43 17.33 -7.59
C ASN A 61 -2.24 16.16 -6.61
N GLU A 62 -3.10 16.06 -5.61
CA GLU A 62 -3.09 14.96 -4.64
C GLU A 62 -3.54 13.65 -5.28
N ASP A 63 -4.56 13.68 -6.14
CA ASP A 63 -4.97 12.51 -6.93
C ASP A 63 -3.78 11.94 -7.73
N ARG A 64 -3.04 12.81 -8.44
CA ARG A 64 -1.84 12.39 -9.18
C ARG A 64 -0.79 11.77 -8.27
N ARG A 65 -0.54 12.37 -7.11
CA ARG A 65 0.43 11.87 -6.13
C ARG A 65 0.04 10.47 -5.64
N ILE A 66 -1.24 10.28 -5.31
CA ILE A 66 -1.76 9.00 -4.83
C ILE A 66 -1.70 7.95 -5.94
N MET A 67 -2.02 8.31 -7.18
CA MET A 67 -1.90 7.41 -8.33
C MET A 67 -0.45 6.98 -8.60
N ASP A 68 0.51 7.92 -8.48
CA ASP A 68 1.94 7.59 -8.57
C ASP A 68 2.39 6.67 -7.44
N PHE A 69 1.93 6.92 -6.21
CA PHE A 69 2.16 6.05 -5.05
C PHE A 69 1.61 4.63 -5.31
N LEU A 70 0.33 4.51 -5.69
CA LEU A 70 -0.31 3.24 -6.02
C LEU A 70 0.46 2.48 -7.11
N ARG A 71 0.88 3.17 -8.17
CA ARG A 71 1.66 2.56 -9.27
C ARG A 71 2.99 1.98 -8.79
N ILE A 72 3.72 2.69 -7.94
CA ILE A 72 5.00 2.23 -7.39
C ILE A 72 4.77 1.00 -6.52
N HIS A 73 3.82 1.07 -5.58
CA HIS A 73 3.63 0.04 -4.57
C HIS A 73 2.91 -1.21 -5.09
N TYR A 74 2.03 -1.11 -6.11
CA TYR A 74 1.57 -2.29 -6.83
C TYR A 74 2.68 -3.00 -7.60
N ASN A 75 3.67 -2.26 -8.14
CA ASN A 75 4.84 -2.88 -8.75
C ASN A 75 5.72 -3.59 -7.71
N HIS A 76 5.86 -3.04 -6.50
CA HIS A 76 6.54 -3.73 -5.39
C HIS A 76 5.81 -5.01 -5.02
N LEU A 77 4.49 -4.95 -4.78
CA LEU A 77 3.67 -6.13 -4.52
C LEU A 77 3.88 -7.20 -5.60
N ARG A 78 3.84 -6.83 -6.89
CA ARG A 78 4.06 -7.78 -7.98
C ARG A 78 5.44 -8.43 -7.93
N LYS A 79 6.49 -7.68 -7.61
CA LYS A 79 7.86 -8.22 -7.48
C LYS A 79 8.00 -9.16 -6.27
N LEU A 80 7.34 -8.84 -5.16
CA LEU A 80 7.40 -9.62 -3.92
C LEU A 80 6.52 -10.87 -3.96
N SER A 81 5.47 -10.88 -4.78
CA SER A 81 4.54 -12.01 -4.92
C SER A 81 4.98 -13.06 -5.94
N VAL A 82 5.99 -12.79 -6.78
CA VAL A 82 6.51 -13.77 -7.73
C VAL A 82 7.45 -14.71 -6.98
N PRO A 83 7.19 -16.04 -6.97
CA PRO A 83 8.09 -16.99 -6.35
C PRO A 83 9.46 -16.91 -7.04
N SER A 84 10.53 -16.76 -6.25
CA SER A 84 11.92 -16.83 -6.72
C SER A 84 12.32 -18.26 -7.07
#